data_AF-A0A3D2P6U9-F1
#
_entry.id   AF-A0A3D2P6U9-F1
#
_cell.length_a   1.000
_cell.length_b   1.000
_cell.length_c   1.000
_cell.angle_alpha   90.00
_cell.angle_beta   90.00
_cell.angle_gamma   90.00
#
_symmetry.space_group_name_H-M   'P 1'
#
loop_
_entity.id
_entity.type
_entity.pdbx_description
1 polymer ?
#
loop_
_entity_poly.entity_id
_entity_poly.type
_entity_poly.pdbx_seq_one_letter_code
_entity_poly.pdbx_strand_id
1 'polypeptide(L)' 'CVVVIGNVTFQGEEIDTTQIAIDTCLKIGFKLVSKMEKIIYGLYNIMQKEHILIFQKNREIK' A
#
# COMPACT_ATOMS: atom_id res chain seq x y z
N CYS A 1 -7.05 -3.44 9.14
CA CYS A 1 -5.59 -3.28 9.02
C CYS A 1 -5.35 -2.00 8.23
N VAL A 2 -4.39 -1.18 8.64
CA VAL A 2 -3.96 0.01 7.88
C VAL A 2 -2.50 -0.16 7.56
N VAL A 3 -2.14 0.00 6.29
CA VAL A 3 -0.76 -0.10 5.79
C VAL A 3 -0.45 1.21 5.09
N VAL A 4 0.72 1.79 5.34
CA VAL A 4 1.23 2.92 4.56
C VAL A 4 2.38 2.38 3.73
N ILE A 5 2.30 2.52 2.41
CA ILE A 5 3.28 1.95 1.47
C ILE A 5 3.44 2.85 0.25
N GLY A 6 4.68 3.03 -0.19
CA GLY A 6 5.03 3.67 -1.45
C GLY A 6 5.69 2.70 -2.42
N ASN A 7 5.87 3.16 -3.65
CA ASN A 7 6.63 2.43 -4.65
C ASN A 7 8.13 2.48 -4.32
N VAL A 8 8.85 1.42 -4.68
CA VAL A 8 10.30 1.36 -4.49
C VAL A 8 10.98 1.50 -5.84
N THR A 9 12.12 2.19 -5.86
CA THR A 9 13.01 2.17 -7.02
C THR A 9 14.05 1.07 -6.83
N PHE A 10 14.12 0.11 -7.75
CA PHE A 10 15.13 -0.94 -7.75
C PHE A 10 15.89 -0.89 -9.08
N GLN A 11 17.22 -0.79 -9.01
CA GLN A 11 18.10 -0.67 -10.20
C GLN A 11 17.72 0.49 -11.15
N GLY A 12 17.18 1.58 -10.61
CA GLY A 12 16.77 2.75 -11.39
C GLY A 12 15.38 2.66 -11.98
N GLU A 13 14.69 1.52 -11.85
CA GLU A 13 13.30 1.36 -12.28
C GLU A 13 12.33 1.43 -11.09
N GLU A 14 11.21 2.14 -11.28
CA GLU A 14 10.14 2.18 -10.30
C GLU A 14 9.32 0.88 -10.34
N ILE A 15 9.18 0.25 -9.19
CA ILE A 15 8.34 -0.93 -9.00
C ILE A 15 7.10 -0.51 -8.22
N ASP A 16 5.92 -0.77 -8.80
CA ASP A 16 4.61 -0.55 -8.17
C ASP A 16 4.35 -1.54 -7.02
N THR A 17 5.10 -1.33 -5.94
CA THR A 17 5.06 -2.15 -4.72
C THR A 17 3.71 -1.98 -4.01
N THR A 18 3.09 -0.80 -4.17
CA THR A 18 1.75 -0.54 -3.66
C THR A 18 0.75 -1.52 -4.27
N GLN A 19 0.74 -1.68 -5.59
CA GLN A 19 -0.17 -2.60 -6.26
C GLN A 19 0.12 -4.06 -5.92
N ILE A 20 1.41 -4.45 -5.85
CA ILE A 20 1.81 -5.80 -5.42
C ILE A 20 1.28 -6.12 -4.02
N ALA A 21 1.35 -5.16 -3.08
CA ALA A 21 0.81 -5.32 -1.73
C ALA A 21 -0.72 -5.46 -1.72
N ILE A 22 -1.42 -4.63 -2.51
CA ILE A 22 -2.88 -4.73 -2.69
C ILE A 22 -3.25 -6.12 -3.20
N ASP A 23 -2.64 -6.57 -4.30
CA ASP A 23 -2.92 -7.85 -4.94
C ASP A 23 -2.67 -9.02 -3.99
N THR A 24 -1.58 -8.95 -3.21
CA THR A 24 -1.27 -9.93 -2.18
C THR A 24 -2.37 -10.00 -1.13
N CYS A 25 -2.78 -8.84 -0.59
CA CYS A 25 -3.84 -8.76 0.41
C CYS A 25 -5.20 -9.26 -0.11
N LEU A 26 -5.54 -8.96 -1.36
CA LEU A 26 -6.76 -9.44 -2.00
C LEU A 26 -6.74 -10.98 -2.15
N LYS A 27 -5.60 -11.55 -2.58
CA LYS A 27 -5.43 -13.01 -2.73
C LYS A 27 -5.60 -13.77 -1.41
N ILE A 28 -5.18 -13.19 -0.28
CA ILE A 28 -5.32 -13.81 1.04
C ILE A 28 -6.68 -13.52 1.72
N GLY A 29 -7.64 -12.91 1.01
CA GLY A 29 -9.02 -12.73 1.48
C GLY A 29 -9.27 -11.45 2.28
N PHE A 30 -8.36 -10.47 2.24
CA PHE A 30 -8.68 -9.12 2.70
C PHE A 30 -9.41 -8.36 1.59
N LYS A 31 -10.30 -7.45 1.99
CA LYS A 31 -10.94 -6.48 1.12
C LYS A 31 -10.25 -5.14 1.27
N LEU A 32 -9.82 -4.54 0.17
CA LEU A 32 -9.39 -3.13 0.16
C LEU A 32 -10.65 -2.24 0.32
N VAL A 33 -10.68 -1.46 1.40
CA VAL A 33 -11.79 -0.54 1.72
C VAL A 33 -11.50 0.86 1.20
N SER A 34 -10.23 1.30 1.30
CA SER A 34 -9.82 2.62 0.86
C SER A 34 -8.34 2.64 0.49
N LYS A 35 -8.00 3.41 -0.54
CA LYS A 35 -6.64 3.78 -0.95
C LYS A 35 -6.61 5.30 -1.00
N MET A 36 -5.73 5.92 -0.22
CA MET A 36 -5.58 7.38 -0.17
C MET A 36 -4.13 7.74 -0.46
N GLU A 37 -3.92 8.70 -1.35
CA GLU A 37 -2.60 9.28 -1.59
C GLU A 37 -2.18 10.19 -0.44
N LYS A 38 -0.92 10.10 -0.05
CA LYS A 38 -0.30 10.96 0.94
C LYS A 38 1.14 11.26 0.51
N ILE A 39 1.50 12.53 0.52
CA ILE A 39 2.89 12.94 0.39
C ILE A 39 3.53 12.87 1.77
N ILE A 40 4.63 12.15 1.88
CA ILE A 40 5.43 12.07 3.10
C ILE A 40 6.77 12.72 2.81
N TYR A 41 7.18 13.60 3.72
CA TYR A 41 8.54 14.14 3.73
C TYR A 41 9.37 13.29 4.68
N GLY A 42 10.17 12.40 4.11
CA GLY A 42 10.88 11.37 4.85
C GLY A 42 12.32 11.74 5.19
N LEU A 43 13.05 10.75 5.73
CA LEU A 43 14.49 10.81 5.89
C LEU A 43 15.16 11.19 4.56
N TYR A 44 16.25 11.95 4.66
CA TYR A 44 16.99 12.52 3.51
C TYR A 44 16.30 13.68 2.78
N ASN A 45 15.27 14.30 3.36
CA ASN A 45 14.65 15.51 2.82
C ASN A 45 14.02 15.33 1.43
N ILE A 46 13.58 14.11 1.13
CA ILE A 46 12.94 13.75 -0.14
C ILE A 46 11.42 13.67 0.09
N MET A 47 10.64 14.35 -0.75
CA MET A 47 9.19 14.14 -0.83
C MET A 47 8.92 12.85 -1.58
N GLN A 48 8.26 11.91 -0.91
CA GLN A 48 7.81 10.66 -1.53
C GLN A 48 6.29 10.59 -1.53
N LYS A 49 5.75 10.04 -2.64
CA LYS A 49 4.32 9.71 -2.73
C LYS A 49 4.11 8.32 -2.16
N GLU A 50 3.30 8.24 -1.12
CA GLU A 50 2.88 6.98 -0.52
C GLU A 50 1.36 6.87 -0.53
N HIS A 51 0.87 5.66 -0.30
CA HIS A 51 -0.54 5.36 -0.18
C HIS A 51 -0.86 4.83 1.21
N ILE A 52 -1.91 5.38 1.83
CA ILE A 52 -2.58 4.75 2.96
C ILE A 52 -3.60 3.77 2.42
N LEU A 53 -3.40 2.49 2.74
CA LEU A 53 -4.27 1.39 2.37
C LEU A 53 -5.03 0.90 3.61
N ILE A 54 -6.36 0.90 3.52
CA ILE A 54 -7.24 0.38 4.57
C ILE A 54 -7.81 -0.95 4.09
N PHE A 55 -7.49 -2.01 4.82
CA PHE A 55 -7.99 -3.35 4.56
C PHE A 55 -8.93 -3.85 5.66
N GLN A 56 -10.02 -4.48 5.25
CA GLN A 56 -10.94 -5.20 6.13
C GLN A 56 -10.79 -6.71 5.89
N LYS A 57 -10.66 -7.47 6.98
CA LYS A 57 -10.75 -8.93 6.90
C LYS A 57 -12.23 -9.28 6.69
N ASN A 58 -12.56 -9.99 5.63
CA ASN A 58 -13.90 -10.54 5.49
C ASN A 58 -14.14 -11.53 6.64
N ARG A 59 -15.05 -11.17 7.56
CA ARG A 59 -15.61 -12.12 8.51
C ARG A 59 -16.78 -12.78 7.79
N GLU A 60 -16.59 -13.99 7.26
CA GLU A 60 -17.73 -14.88 7.13
C GLU A 60 -18.24 -15.16 8.54
N ILE A 61 -19.40 -14.60 8.87
CA ILE A 61 -20.19 -15.07 10.00
C ILE A 61 -20.85 -16.35 9.48
N LYS A 62 -20.22 -17.50 9.74
CA LYS A 62 -20.88 -18.80 9.65
C LYS A 62 -21.77 -18.99 10.86
#